data_AF-F7RSE8-F1
#
_entry.id   AF-F7RSE8-F1
#
_cell.length_a   1.000
_cell.length_b   1.000
_cell.length_c   1.000
_cell.angle_alpha   90.00
_cell.angle_beta   90.00
_cell.angle_gamma   90.00
#
_symmetry.space_group_name_H-M   'P 1'
#
loop_
_entity.id
_entity.type
_entity.pdbx_description
1 polymer ?
#
loop_
_entity_poly.entity_id
_entity_poly.type
_entity_poly.pdbx_seq_one_letter_code
_entity_poly.pdbx_strand_id
1 'polypeptide(L)'
;MPKRLILLVVLYCLISIAALWRAIATQSFDLFTLGVLPVLAGIIMRAPWSSLVLKIYLGMQTLGFSALGITAIIAYRITPEDVNVVFAGHNIPMLPLIIGIMSLLLVQYWIAFSKVTYHYLIGKTQP
;
A
#
# COMPACT_ATOMS: atom_id res chain seq x y z
N MET A 1 -2.60 -14.35 15.79
CA MET A 1 -2.05 -13.64 14.61
C MET A 1 -0.78 -12.90 15.06
N PRO A 2 0.33 -12.95 14.32
CA PRO A 2 1.57 -12.28 14.72
C PRO A 2 1.36 -10.76 14.87
N LYS A 3 1.95 -10.13 15.90
CA LYS A 3 1.80 -8.67 16.16
C LYS A 3 2.11 -7.81 14.93
N ARG A 4 3.11 -8.21 14.14
CA ARG A 4 3.51 -7.55 12.89
C ARG A 4 2.41 -7.62 11.81
N LEU A 5 1.70 -8.73 11.73
CA LEU A 5 0.57 -8.89 10.80
C LEU A 5 -0.64 -8.08 11.24
N ILE A 6 -0.88 -7.98 12.55
CA ILE A 6 -1.96 -7.13 13.09
C ILE A 6 -1.70 -5.67 12.70
N LEU A 7 -0.46 -5.20 12.86
CA LEU A 7 -0.07 -3.85 12.41
C LEU A 7 -0.36 -3.64 10.91
N LEU A 8 0.04 -4.61 10.07
CA LEU A 8 -0.22 -4.55 8.62
C LEU A 8 -1.72 -4.50 8.31
N VAL A 9 -2.52 -5.33 8.98
CA VAL A 9 -3.97 -5.37 8.78
C VAL A 9 -4.63 -4.08 9.22
N VAL A 10 -4.27 -3.53 10.38
CA VAL A 10 -4.79 -2.24 10.84
C VAL A 10 -4.47 -1.13 9.83
N LEU A 11 -3.22 -1.08 9.37
CA LEU A 11 -2.79 -0.12 8.35
C LEU A 11 -3.59 -0.29 7.05
N TYR A 12 -3.76 -1.52 6.58
CA TYR A 12 -4.51 -1.81 5.35
C TYR A 12 -5.99 -1.49 5.49
N CYS A 13 -6.60 -1.71 6.65
CA CYS A 13 -7.98 -1.30 6.91
C CYS A 13 -8.12 0.22 6.85
N LEU A 14 -7.23 0.97 7.51
CA LEU A 14 -7.28 2.44 7.50
C LEU A 14 -7.09 3.00 6.08
N ILE A 15 -6.10 2.49 5.35
CA ILE A 15 -5.85 2.89 3.96
C ILE A 15 -7.01 2.49 3.05
N SER A 16 -7.59 1.30 3.23
CA SER A 16 -8.73 0.84 2.43
C SER A 16 -9.97 1.71 2.66
N ILE A 17 -10.25 2.11 3.90
CA ILE A 17 -11.35 3.04 4.19
C ILE A 17 -11.11 4.39 3.51
N ALA A 18 -9.90 4.95 3.61
CA ALA A 18 -9.57 6.21 2.96
C ALA A 18 -9.63 6.11 1.43
N ALA A 19 -9.17 5.00 0.86
CA ALA A 19 -9.20 4.76 -0.58
C ALA A 19 -10.63 4.56 -1.09
N LEU A 20 -11.47 3.84 -0.36
CA LEU A 20 -12.88 3.66 -0.70
C LEU A 20 -13.64 4.99 -0.62
N TRP A 21 -13.39 5.79 0.41
CA TRP A 21 -13.92 7.15 0.52
C TRP A 21 -13.53 8.00 -0.69
N ARG A 22 -12.24 8.00 -1.07
CA ARG A 22 -11.74 8.68 -2.27
C ARG A 22 -12.45 8.17 -3.53
N ALA A 23 -12.56 6.86 -3.71
CA ALA A 23 -13.14 6.26 -4.91
C ALA A 23 -14.62 6.62 -5.07
N ILE A 24 -15.38 6.67 -3.96
CA ILE A 24 -16.79 7.14 -3.97
C ILE A 24 -16.84 8.64 -4.32
N ALA A 25 -15.99 9.46 -3.71
CA ALA A 25 -15.97 10.90 -3.96
C ALA A 25 -15.58 11.25 -5.42
N THR A 26 -14.66 10.49 -6.01
CA THR A 26 -14.14 10.74 -7.37
C THR A 26 -14.77 9.83 -8.44
N GLN A 27 -15.73 8.98 -8.07
CA GLN A 27 -16.33 7.95 -8.94
C GLN A 27 -15.30 7.13 -9.72
N SER A 28 -14.12 6.90 -9.13
CA SER A 28 -12.96 6.31 -9.81
C SER A 28 -12.41 5.17 -8.97
N PHE A 29 -12.73 3.96 -9.36
CA PHE A 29 -12.18 2.74 -8.77
C PHE A 29 -10.86 2.40 -9.45
N ASP A 30 -9.79 2.35 -8.67
CA ASP A 30 -8.48 1.94 -9.14
C ASP A 30 -8.03 0.64 -8.47
N LEU A 31 -6.96 0.08 -9.05
CA LEU A 31 -6.36 -1.17 -8.61
C LEU A 31 -5.78 -1.07 -7.18
N PHE A 32 -5.36 0.11 -6.74
CA PHE A 32 -4.83 0.34 -5.39
C PHE A 32 -5.92 0.28 -4.33
N THR A 33 -7.12 0.77 -4.67
CA THR A 33 -8.32 0.79 -3.84
C THR A 33 -8.91 -0.61 -3.67
N LEU A 34 -9.01 -1.37 -4.76
CA LEU A 34 -9.64 -2.70 -4.72
C LEU A 34 -8.66 -3.82 -4.37
N GLY A 35 -7.37 -3.69 -4.73
CA GLY A 35 -6.36 -4.73 -4.54
C GLY A 35 -6.06 -5.06 -3.07
N VAL A 36 -6.35 -4.14 -2.15
CA VAL A 36 -6.17 -4.37 -0.71
C VAL A 36 -7.21 -5.33 -0.12
N LEU A 37 -8.42 -5.38 -0.69
CA LEU A 37 -9.53 -6.17 -0.17
C LEU A 37 -9.27 -7.69 -0.25
N PRO A 38 -8.83 -8.26 -1.40
CA PRO A 38 -8.43 -9.66 -1.46
C PRO A 38 -7.29 -10.01 -0.51
N VAL A 39 -6.34 -9.08 -0.30
CA VAL A 39 -5.23 -9.28 0.64
C VAL A 39 -5.75 -9.40 2.06
N LEU A 40 -6.60 -8.45 2.50
CA LEU A 40 -7.22 -8.47 3.82
C LEU A 40 -8.06 -9.74 4.05
N ALA A 41 -8.90 -10.09 3.08
CA ALA A 41 -9.72 -11.30 3.14
C ALA A 41 -8.86 -12.56 3.30
N GLY A 42 -7.83 -12.70 2.46
CA GLY A 42 -6.92 -13.86 2.53
C GLY A 42 -6.17 -13.95 3.86
N ILE A 43 -5.75 -12.81 4.42
CA ILE A 43 -5.03 -12.75 5.70
C ILE A 43 -5.94 -13.16 6.86
N ILE A 44 -7.19 -12.68 6.87
CA ILE A 44 -8.19 -13.00 7.92
C ILE A 44 -8.56 -14.48 7.85
N MET A 45 -8.80 -15.00 6.64
CA MET A 45 -9.14 -16.41 6.40
C MET A 45 -7.95 -17.36 6.59
N ARG A 46 -6.73 -16.83 6.74
CA ARG A 46 -5.46 -17.60 6.77
C ARG A 46 -5.31 -18.48 5.53
N ALA A 47 -5.66 -17.94 4.38
CA ALA A 47 -5.61 -18.68 3.14
C ALA A 47 -4.17 -18.72 2.58
N PRO A 48 -3.68 -19.87 2.08
CA PRO A 48 -2.30 -20.01 1.61
C PRO A 48 -2.00 -19.11 0.39
N TRP A 49 -3.01 -18.85 -0.45
CA TRP A 49 -2.91 -17.93 -1.59
C TRP A 49 -2.69 -16.47 -1.17
N SER A 50 -3.04 -16.10 0.06
CA SER A 50 -2.90 -14.74 0.58
C SER A 50 -1.45 -14.26 0.58
N SER A 51 -0.49 -15.17 0.78
CA SER A 51 0.94 -14.85 0.75
C SER A 51 1.37 -14.39 -0.65
N LEU A 52 0.88 -15.06 -1.70
CA LEU A 52 1.14 -14.68 -3.08
C LEU A 52 0.45 -13.35 -3.42
N VAL A 53 -0.83 -13.21 -3.07
CA VAL A 53 -1.61 -12.00 -3.36
C VAL A 53 -1.05 -10.76 -2.65
N LEU A 54 -0.58 -10.90 -1.41
CA LEU A 54 0.11 -9.82 -0.68
C LEU A 54 1.37 -9.36 -1.43
N LYS A 55 2.18 -10.28 -1.95
CA LYS A 55 3.40 -9.95 -2.71
C LYS A 55 3.08 -9.30 -4.05
N ILE A 56 2.07 -9.79 -4.76
CA ILE A 56 1.59 -9.18 -6.01
C ILE A 56 1.10 -7.76 -5.72
N TYR A 57 0.29 -7.57 -4.67
CA TYR A 57 -0.20 -6.24 -4.27
C TYR A 57 0.93 -5.27 -3.95
N LEU A 58 1.99 -5.73 -3.27
CA LEU A 58 3.18 -4.91 -3.00
C LEU A 58 3.98 -4.59 -4.27
N GLY A 59 4.10 -5.54 -5.20
CA GLY A 59 4.71 -5.29 -6.50
C GLY A 59 3.96 -4.21 -7.27
N MET A 60 2.62 -4.30 -7.31
CA MET A 60 1.78 -3.30 -7.97
C MET A 60 1.88 -1.93 -7.30
N GLN A 61 1.83 -1.84 -5.96
CA GLN A 61 2.05 -0.59 -5.24
C GLN A 61 3.40 0.04 -5.60
N THR A 62 4.47 -0.76 -5.60
CA THR A 62 5.81 -0.28 -5.92
C THR A 62 5.87 0.28 -7.34
N LEU A 63 5.31 -0.44 -8.33
CA LEU A 63 5.22 0.05 -9.71
C LEU A 63 4.42 1.35 -9.81
N GLY A 64 3.29 1.45 -9.10
CA GLY A 64 2.47 2.65 -9.03
C GLY A 64 3.23 3.86 -8.49
N PHE A 65 3.87 3.70 -7.34
CA PHE A 65 4.67 4.78 -6.73
C PHE A 65 5.90 5.12 -7.56
N SER A 66 6.54 4.15 -8.22
CA SER A 66 7.63 4.42 -9.16
C SER A 66 7.16 5.23 -10.37
N ALA A 67 6.03 4.89 -10.96
CA ALA A 67 5.46 5.63 -12.08
C ALA A 67 5.13 7.07 -11.67
N LEU A 68 4.41 7.26 -10.56
CA LEU A 68 4.09 8.58 -10.02
C LEU A 68 5.36 9.38 -9.66
N GLY A 69 6.38 8.72 -9.09
CA GLY A 69 7.65 9.34 -8.74
C GLY A 69 8.43 9.81 -9.96
N ILE A 70 8.52 8.99 -11.01
CA ILE A 70 9.18 9.38 -12.28
C ILE A 70 8.44 10.57 -12.91
N THR A 71 7.11 10.53 -12.97
CA THR A 71 6.30 11.65 -13.48
C THR A 71 6.55 12.92 -12.67
N ALA A 72 6.60 12.83 -11.34
CA ALA A 72 6.89 13.98 -10.49
C ALA A 72 8.31 14.55 -10.71
N ILE A 73 9.32 13.69 -10.86
CA ILE A 73 10.70 14.11 -11.16
C ILE A 73 10.76 14.85 -12.50
N ILE A 74 10.10 14.31 -13.54
CA ILE A 74 10.07 14.95 -14.86
C ILE A 74 9.34 16.30 -14.77
N ALA A 75 8.17 16.35 -14.13
CA ALA A 75 7.43 17.59 -13.94
C ALA A 75 8.27 18.65 -13.22
N TYR A 76 9.05 18.26 -12.20
CA TYR A 76 9.92 19.16 -11.46
C TYR A 76 11.05 19.74 -12.31
N ARG A 77 11.47 19.03 -13.37
CA ARG A 77 12.47 19.53 -14.31
C ARG A 77 11.90 20.48 -15.37
N ILE A 78 10.60 20.37 -15.67
CA ILE A 78 9.94 21.21 -16.67
C ILE A 78 9.42 22.49 -16.01
N THR A 79 8.67 22.35 -14.92
CA THR A 79 8.00 23.46 -14.21
C THR A 79 8.05 23.22 -12.70
N PRO A 80 9.14 23.61 -12.01
CA PRO A 80 9.34 23.26 -10.60
C PRO A 80 8.29 23.87 -9.66
N GLU A 81 7.74 25.03 -9.99
CA GLU A 81 6.69 25.72 -9.22
C GLU A 81 5.34 24.99 -9.20
N ASP A 82 5.05 24.15 -10.21
CA ASP A 82 3.78 23.44 -10.34
C ASP A 82 3.75 22.08 -9.60
N VAL A 83 4.89 21.63 -9.07
CA VAL A 83 4.99 20.33 -8.39
C VAL A 83 4.76 20.46 -6.89
N ASN A 84 3.74 21.22 -6.51
CA ASN A 84 3.32 21.39 -5.12
C ASN A 84 2.07 20.57 -4.85
N VAL A 85 2.08 19.78 -3.77
CA VAL A 85 0.90 19.02 -3.35
C VAL A 85 0.08 19.94 -2.44
N VAL A 86 -0.93 20.60 -2.99
CA VAL A 86 -1.82 21.46 -2.22
C VAL A 86 -3.06 20.68 -1.80
N PHE A 87 -3.29 20.55 -0.50
CA PHE A 87 -4.50 19.92 0.05
C PHE A 87 -5.20 20.93 0.96
N ALA A 88 -6.48 21.21 0.70
CA ALA A 88 -7.28 22.19 1.44
C ALA A 88 -6.58 23.56 1.61
N GLY A 89 -5.91 24.04 0.55
CA GLY A 89 -5.18 25.31 0.53
C GLY A 89 -3.83 25.31 1.26
N HIS A 90 -3.42 24.19 1.86
CA HIS A 90 -2.12 24.05 2.51
C HIS A 90 -1.14 23.29 1.61
N ASN A 91 0.09 23.83 1.47
CA ASN A 91 1.15 23.16 0.73
C ASN A 91 1.77 22.04 1.59
N ILE A 92 1.61 20.80 1.14
CA ILE A 92 2.23 19.64 1.77
C ILE A 92 3.65 19.52 1.21
N PRO A 93 4.69 19.63 2.06
CA PRO A 93 6.06 19.51 1.60
C PRO A 93 6.30 18.10 1.03
N MET A 94 6.89 18.05 -0.16
CA MET A 94 7.05 16.80 -0.92
C MET A 94 8.02 15.82 -0.24
N LEU A 95 9.09 16.31 0.40
CA LEU A 95 10.10 15.47 1.05
C LEU A 95 9.52 14.59 2.17
N PRO A 96 8.79 15.13 3.16
CA PRO A 96 8.11 14.32 4.18
C PRO A 96 7.14 13.29 3.59
N LEU A 97 6.42 13.66 2.53
CA LEU A 97 5.50 12.75 1.84
C LEU A 97 6.24 11.55 1.25
N ILE A 98 7.34 11.79 0.52
CA ILE A 98 8.17 10.73 -0.08
C ILE A 98 8.74 9.82 1.01
N ILE A 99 9.32 10.39 2.06
CA ILE A 99 9.88 9.62 3.18
C ILE A 99 8.79 8.76 3.84
N GLY A 100 7.59 9.30 4.00
CA GLY A 100 6.44 8.57 4.55
C GLY A 100 6.04 7.38 3.69
N ILE A 101 5.88 7.58 2.37
CA ILE A 101 5.53 6.52 1.42
C ILE A 101 6.61 5.43 1.41
N MET A 102 7.88 5.80 1.31
CA MET A 102 9.00 4.86 1.30
C MET A 102 9.07 4.05 2.60
N SER A 103 8.89 4.72 3.75
CA SER A 103 8.88 4.07 5.06
C SER A 103 7.72 3.08 5.19
N LEU A 104 6.53 3.46 4.73
CA LEU A 104 5.36 2.58 4.68
C LEU A 104 5.59 1.35 3.80
N LEU A 105 6.14 1.52 2.59
CA LEU A 105 6.45 0.41 1.70
C LEU A 105 7.49 -0.54 2.31
N LEU A 106 8.56 -0.01 2.89
CA LEU A 106 9.60 -0.82 3.53
C LEU A 106 9.04 -1.69 4.67
N VAL A 107 8.18 -1.12 5.52
CA VAL A 107 7.50 -1.88 6.58
C VAL A 107 6.62 -2.98 6.00
N GLN A 108 5.87 -2.69 4.94
CA GLN A 108 5.03 -3.70 4.29
C GLN A 108 5.88 -4.84 3.68
N TYR A 109 6.97 -4.51 2.99
CA TYR A 109 7.91 -5.49 2.43
C TYR A 109 8.51 -6.37 3.53
N TRP A 110 8.99 -5.76 4.61
CA TRP A 110 9.53 -6.49 5.74
C TRP A 110 8.54 -7.52 6.29
N ILE A 111 7.28 -7.12 6.43
CA ILE A 111 6.23 -8.00 6.98
C ILE A 111 5.89 -9.10 5.98
N ALA A 112 5.68 -8.77 4.70
CA ALA A 112 5.28 -9.72 3.67
C ALA A 112 6.31 -10.82 3.40
N PHE A 113 7.61 -10.48 3.44
CA PHE A 113 8.70 -11.45 3.22
C PHE A 113 9.20 -12.13 4.50
N SER A 114 8.61 -11.82 5.66
CA SER A 114 9.01 -12.48 6.91
C SER A 114 8.57 -13.94 6.97
N LYS A 115 9.43 -14.80 7.51
CA LYS A 115 9.11 -16.22 7.78
C LYS A 115 7.85 -16.37 8.65
N VAL A 116 7.62 -15.44 9.55
CA VAL A 116 6.47 -15.42 10.46
C VAL A 116 5.15 -15.28 9.69
N THR A 117 5.09 -14.39 8.69
CA THR A 117 3.92 -14.24 7.82
C THR A 117 3.69 -15.49 6.98
N TYR A 118 4.77 -16.05 6.43
CA TYR A 118 4.70 -17.29 5.66
C TYR A 118 4.11 -18.44 6.50
N HIS A 119 4.66 -18.68 7.69
CA HIS A 119 4.16 -19.73 8.59
C HIS A 119 2.72 -19.47 9.06
N TYR A 120 2.33 -18.21 9.28
CA TYR A 120 0.95 -17.91 9.68
C TYR A 120 -0.07 -18.20 8.57
N LEU A 121 0.29 -17.94 7.31
CA LEU A 121 -0.61 -18.13 6.16
C LEU A 121 -0.59 -19.56 5.60
N ILE A 122 0.49 -20.32 5.82
CA ILE A 122 0.65 -21.71 5.32
C ILE A 122 0.52 -22.75 6.43
N GLY A 123 0.61 -22.36 7.70
CA GLY A 123 0.60 -23.28 8.85
C GLY A 123 -0.69 -24.08 9.09
N LYS A 124 -1.67 -24.01 8.17
CA LYS A 124 -2.83 -24.93 8.12
C LYS A 124 -2.67 -26.10 7.15
N THR A 125 -1.60 -26.17 6.36
CA THR A 125 -1.22 -27.36 5.57
C THR A 125 -0.17 -28.18 6.33
N GLN A 126 -0.49 -28.59 7.55
CA GLN A 126 0.07 -29.81 8.13
C GLN A 126 -1.11 -30.80 8.21
N PRO A 127 -0.96 -32.02 7.66
CA PRO A 127 -2.05 -32.99 7.53
C PRO A 127 -2.65 -33.40 8.88
#